data_AF-A0A9W4SXA6-F1
#
_entry.id   AF-A0A9W4SXA6-F1
#
_cell.length_a   1.000
_cell.length_b   1.000
_cell.length_c   1.000
_cell.angle_alpha   90.00
_cell.angle_beta   90.00
_cell.angle_gamma   90.00
#
_symmetry.space_group_name_H-M   'P 1'
#
loop_
_entity.id
_entity.type
_entity.pdbx_description
1 polymer ?
#
loop_
_entity_poly.entity_id
_entity_poly.type
_entity_poly.pdbx_seq_one_letter_code
_entity_poly.pdbx_strand_id
1 'polypeptide(L)'
;MANETKLPPFPGGIIIRVNPKVLDSFFAHKTDIVKHKFRRKNTDLAVISGGLTSHLQPLDASLNKPFKAKVISFLMVLVLSK
;
A
#
# COMPACT_ATOMS: atom_id res chain seq x y z
N MET A 1 16.22 -28.40 -12.43
CA MET A 1 17.02 -27.25 -11.95
C MET A 1 16.15 -26.01 -12.01
N ALA A 2 15.54 -25.63 -10.89
CA ALA A 2 15.08 -24.28 -10.58
C ALA A 2 15.01 -24.21 -9.05
N ASN A 3 15.75 -23.26 -8.52
CA ASN A 3 16.17 -23.05 -7.14
C ASN A 3 15.04 -22.48 -6.27
N GLU A 4 14.36 -23.35 -5.52
CA GLU A 4 13.56 -22.90 -4.37
C GLU A 4 14.51 -22.37 -3.30
N THR A 5 14.57 -21.05 -3.14
CA THR A 5 15.13 -20.40 -1.95
C THR A 5 14.23 -20.74 -0.76
N LYS A 6 14.41 -21.95 -0.21
CA LYS A 6 13.87 -22.37 1.08
C LYS A 6 14.55 -21.56 2.18
N LEU A 7 14.02 -20.38 2.48
CA LEU A 7 14.19 -19.83 3.82
C LEU A 7 13.30 -20.67 4.76
N PRO A 8 13.82 -21.18 5.88
CA PRO A 8 13.00 -22.00 6.78
C PRO A 8 11.77 -21.22 7.28
N PRO A 9 10.61 -21.88 7.42
CA PRO A 9 9.44 -21.23 8.02
C PRO A 9 9.75 -20.91 9.48
N PHE A 10 9.79 -19.63 9.83
CA PHE A 10 9.89 -19.19 11.22
C PHE A 10 8.58 -19.53 11.94
N PRO A 11 8.61 -20.29 13.05
CA PRO A 11 7.41 -20.63 13.80
C PRO A 11 6.81 -19.33 14.36
N GLY A 12 5.66 -18.92 13.83
CA GLY A 12 4.94 -17.69 14.21
C GLY A 12 5.12 -16.49 13.26
N GLY A 13 5.94 -16.61 12.20
CA GLY A 13 6.19 -15.52 11.24
C GLY A 13 5.31 -15.60 9.99
N ILE A 14 4.68 -14.50 9.60
CA ILE A 14 4.07 -14.34 8.27
C ILE A 14 5.21 -14.29 7.25
N ILE A 15 5.24 -15.22 6.30
CA ILE A 15 6.14 -15.16 5.16
C ILE A 15 5.66 -14.01 4.26
N ILE A 16 6.42 -12.91 4.24
CA ILE A 16 6.22 -11.80 3.31
C ILE A 16 7.23 -11.98 2.18
N ARG A 17 6.74 -12.29 0.97
CA ARG A 17 7.53 -12.29 -0.26
C ARG A 17 8.04 -10.88 -0.55
N VAL A 18 9.13 -10.82 -1.30
CA VAL A 18 9.74 -9.56 -1.75
C VAL A 18 8.70 -8.68 -2.49
N ASN A 19 8.55 -7.43 -2.04
CA ASN A 19 7.60 -6.42 -2.55
C ASN A 19 6.10 -6.69 -2.29
N PRO A 20 5.66 -6.76 -1.02
CA PRO A 20 4.23 -6.77 -0.73
C PRO A 20 3.55 -5.49 -1.22
N LYS A 21 2.37 -5.62 -1.80
CA LYS A 21 1.52 -4.46 -2.08
C LYS A 21 0.83 -4.05 -0.78
N VAL A 22 1.18 -2.85 -0.34
CA VAL A 22 0.71 -2.24 0.89
C VAL A 22 -0.62 -1.52 0.62
N LEU A 23 -1.69 -2.03 1.21
CA LEU A 23 -3.05 -1.48 1.08
C LEU A 23 -3.56 -0.99 2.44
N ASP A 24 -4.51 -0.07 2.42
CA ASP A 24 -5.18 0.37 3.65
C ASP A 24 -6.16 -0.70 4.17
N SER A 25 -6.67 -0.51 5.37
CA SER A 25 -7.66 -1.40 5.99
C SER A 25 -9.06 -1.28 5.39
N PHE A 26 -9.23 -0.74 4.18
CA PHE A 26 -10.53 -0.65 3.54
C PHE A 26 -11.16 -2.04 3.38
N PHE A 27 -12.46 -2.14 3.67
CA PHE A 27 -13.16 -3.43 3.73
C PHE A 27 -13.03 -4.23 2.42
N ALA A 28 -13.10 -3.56 1.27
CA ALA A 28 -12.98 -4.22 -0.03
C ALA A 28 -11.62 -4.92 -0.25
N HIS A 29 -10.53 -4.40 0.33
CA HIS A 29 -9.19 -5.00 0.22
C HIS A 29 -9.02 -6.27 1.05
N LYS A 30 -9.91 -6.51 2.02
CA LYS A 30 -9.87 -7.69 2.90
C LYS A 30 -10.67 -8.88 2.34
N THR A 31 -11.38 -8.70 1.23
CA THR A 31 -12.18 -9.76 0.59
C THR A 31 -11.30 -10.89 0.05
N ASP A 32 -11.79 -12.13 0.13
CA ASP A 32 -11.02 -13.29 -0.32
C ASP A 32 -10.83 -13.33 -1.83
N ILE A 33 -11.72 -12.69 -2.58
CA ILE A 33 -11.60 -12.46 -4.03
C ILE A 33 -10.33 -11.66 -4.33
N VAL A 34 -10.11 -10.56 -3.58
CA VAL A 34 -8.92 -9.72 -3.73
C VAL A 34 -7.68 -10.52 -3.36
N LYS A 35 -7.65 -11.18 -2.19
CA LYS A 35 -6.50 -12.01 -1.77
C LYS A 35 -6.16 -13.10 -2.81
N HIS A 36 -7.16 -13.79 -3.35
CA HIS A 36 -6.96 -14.81 -4.39
C HIS A 36 -6.36 -14.22 -5.67
N LYS A 37 -6.82 -13.04 -6.10
CA LYS A 37 -6.31 -12.37 -7.30
C LYS A 37 -4.85 -11.96 -7.16
N PHE A 38 -4.46 -11.50 -5.97
CA PHE A 38 -3.06 -11.17 -5.66
C PHE A 38 -2.17 -12.42 -5.56
N ARG A 39 -2.64 -13.48 -4.88
CA ARG A 39 -1.93 -14.77 -4.82
C ARG A 39 -1.71 -15.38 -6.21
N ARG A 40 -2.70 -15.33 -7.11
CA ARG A 40 -2.57 -15.77 -8.51
C ARG A 40 -1.49 -15.01 -9.28
N LYS A 41 -1.17 -13.79 -8.86
CA LYS A 41 -0.11 -12.94 -9.46
C LYS A 41 1.22 -13.03 -8.69
N ASN A 42 1.40 -14.02 -7.82
CA ASN A 42 2.59 -14.17 -6.96
C ASN A 42 2.93 -12.88 -6.18
N THR A 43 1.91 -12.09 -5.84
CA THR A 43 2.08 -10.83 -5.13
C THR A 43 1.48 -10.96 -3.74
N ASP A 44 2.26 -10.66 -2.72
CA ASP A 44 1.78 -10.64 -1.34
C ASP A 44 1.12 -9.31 -1.03
N LEU A 45 0.16 -9.35 -0.10
CA LEU A 45 -0.67 -8.21 0.24
C LEU A 45 -0.52 -7.93 1.73
N ALA A 46 -0.08 -6.73 2.07
CA ALA A 46 0.05 -6.25 3.44
C ALA A 46 -1.06 -5.22 3.70
N VAL A 47 -1.90 -5.47 4.71
CA VAL A 47 -2.97 -4.55 5.12
C VAL A 47 -2.48 -3.76 6.33
N ILE A 48 -2.46 -2.43 6.20
CA ILE A 48 -2.12 -1.55 7.34
C ILE A 48 -3.39 -1.23 8.12
N SER A 49 -3.30 -1.19 9.45
CA SER A 49 -4.37 -0.71 10.33
C SER A 49 -4.74 0.76 10.06
N GLY A 50 -6.02 1.08 10.22
CA GLY A 50 -6.55 2.44 9.99
C GLY A 50 -5.79 3.50 10.79
N GLY A 51 -5.57 4.66 10.18
CA GLY A 51 -4.84 5.79 10.78
C GLY A 51 -3.34 5.82 10.47
N LEU A 52 -2.75 4.72 9.99
CA LEU A 52 -1.33 4.66 9.63
C LEU A 52 -1.06 4.86 8.13
N THR A 53 -2.10 4.94 7.29
CA THR A 53 -2.02 5.21 5.85
C THR A 53 -1.10 6.39 5.53
N SER A 54 -1.26 7.50 6.24
CA SER A 54 -0.52 8.73 5.99
C SER A 54 0.98 8.63 6.31
N HIS A 55 1.39 7.61 7.06
CA HIS A 55 2.78 7.39 7.46
C HIS A 55 3.41 6.22 6.71
N LEU A 56 2.64 5.14 6.50
CA LEU A 56 3.15 3.86 6.04
C LEU A 56 2.80 3.54 4.59
N GLN A 57 1.87 4.24 3.95
CA GLN A 57 1.61 4.04 2.52
C GLN A 57 2.48 5.00 1.69
N PRO A 58 3.41 4.48 0.86
CA PRO A 58 4.26 5.30 0.01
C PRO A 58 3.44 6.19 -0.95
N LEU A 59 2.28 5.70 -1.40
CA LEU A 59 1.37 6.47 -2.25
C LEU A 59 0.82 7.70 -1.53
N ASP A 60 0.44 7.57 -0.25
CA ASP A 60 -0.13 8.69 0.48
C ASP A 60 0.95 9.69 0.90
N ALA A 61 2.05 9.18 1.46
CA ALA A 61 3.15 9.99 1.95
C ALA A 61 3.89 10.74 0.83
N SER A 62 4.24 10.05 -0.25
CA SER A 62 5.15 10.58 -1.29
C SER A 62 4.42 11.18 -2.48
N LEU A 63 3.13 10.87 -2.70
CA LEU A 63 2.40 11.32 -3.89
C LEU A 63 1.15 12.13 -3.53
N ASN A 64 0.20 11.57 -2.77
CA ASN A 64 -1.06 12.27 -2.50
C ASN A 64 -0.86 13.53 -1.68
N LYS A 65 -0.04 13.49 -0.63
CA LYS A 65 0.25 14.67 0.20
C LYS A 65 0.84 15.84 -0.59
N PRO A 66 1.98 15.70 -1.31
CA PRO A 66 2.54 16.82 -2.07
C PRO A 66 1.62 17.25 -3.22
N PHE A 67 0.90 16.32 -3.86
CA PHE A 67 -0.08 16.65 -4.89
C PHE A 67 -1.21 17.53 -4.34
N LYS A 68 -1.85 17.12 -3.23
CA LYS A 68 -2.94 17.88 -2.59
C LYS A 68 -2.46 19.25 -2.12
N ALA A 69 -1.25 19.33 -1.55
CA ALA A 69 -0.66 20.62 -1.16
C ALA A 69 -0.50 21.57 -2.36
N LYS A 70 -0.06 21.06 -3.51
CA LYS A 70 0.13 21.87 -4.71
C LYS A 70 -1.19 22.32 -5.32
N VAL A 71 -2.21 21.46 -5.35
CA VAL A 71 -3.57 21.82 -5.79
C VAL A 71 -4.18 22.90 -4.90
N ILE A 72 -4.06 22.76 -3.58
CA ILE A 72 -4.55 23.76 -2.62
C ILE A 72 -3.80 25.08 -2.79
N SER A 73 -2.46 25.05 -2.88
CA SER A 73 -1.64 26.23 -3.10
C SER A 73 -2.04 26.97 -4.38
N PHE A 74 -2.22 26.24 -5.48
CA PHE A 74 -2.65 26.82 -6.74
C PHE A 74 -4.04 27.48 -6.64
N LEU A 75 -4.99 26.80 -5.98
CA LEU A 75 -6.33 27.33 -5.77
C LEU A 75 -6.30 28.61 -4.92
N MET A 76 -5.48 28.66 -3.87
CA MET A 76 -5.35 29.86 -3.03
C MET A 76 -4.81 31.05 -3.83
N VAL A 77 -3.80 30.84 -4.69
CA VAL A 77 -3.29 31.91 -5.57
C VAL A 77 -4.40 32.43 -6.51
N LEU A 78 -5.20 31.53 -7.08
CA LEU A 78 -6.31 31.92 -7.96
C LEU A 78 -7.42 32.69 -7.23
N VAL A 79 -7.72 32.33 -5.98
CA VAL A 79 -8.74 32.99 -5.14
C VAL A 79 -8.26 34.35 -4.65
N LEU A 80 -6.97 34.49 -4.34
CA LEU A 80 -6.38 35.76 -3.87
C LEU A 80 -5.99 36.72 -5.00
N SER A 81 -5.95 36.24 -6.25
CA SER A 81 -5.70 37.07 -7.44
C SER A 81 -7.00 37.63 -8.05
N LYS A 82 -8.12 37.58 -7.32
CA LYS A 82 -9.41 38.18 -7.69
C LYS A 82 -9.67 39.47 -6.91
#